data_AF-A0AAU3D3B6-F1
#
_entry.id   AF-A0AAU3D3B6-F1
#
_cell.length_a   1.000
_cell.length_b   1.000
_cell.length_c   1.000
_cell.angle_alpha   90.00
_cell.angle_beta   90.00
_cell.angle_gamma   90.00
#
_symmetry.space_group_name_H-M   'P 1'
#
loop_
_entity.id
_entity.type
_entity.pdbx_description
1 polymer ?
#
loop_
_entity_poly.entity_id
_entity_poly.type
_entity_poly.pdbx_seq_one_letter_code
_entity_poly.pdbx_strand_id
1 'polypeptide(L)'
;MPTGDCFCGCGGEAEIGRWFVRGHDITAAAALRAVEGLSLPQRLVAAGFGPERSVVEEAVAKADWARCAGCAYAGTAAGLAAHLRGGGCAAEPDGLGEPAGRETEPAEPVARAGRAGPAAAGSAPPVRAETGAAQGVLLPGADDPAWGEVPLAWRQSLRMPAHQLVTPVQGALAKPDGRRLLGAVRAAARMRMTGAHWHLLLMARREDFGSPRSRRADAVFEALQRLVAEHLAPAAEEGPPGPGDTEPAG
;
A
#
# COMPACT_ATOMS: atom_id res chain seq x y z
N MET A 1 1.40 -40.76 -2.24
CA MET A 1 0.71 -40.64 -3.54
C MET A 1 -0.53 -39.78 -3.29
N PRO A 2 -0.78 -38.71 -4.07
CA PRO A 2 -1.93 -37.83 -3.84
C PRO A 2 -3.25 -38.60 -4.04
N THR A 3 -4.14 -38.53 -3.06
CA THR A 3 -5.36 -39.37 -2.96
C THR A 3 -6.59 -38.77 -3.62
N GLY A 4 -6.47 -37.57 -4.20
CA GLY A 4 -7.61 -36.77 -4.67
C GLY A 4 -8.07 -35.73 -3.65
N ASP A 5 -7.56 -35.74 -2.42
CA ASP A 5 -7.89 -34.73 -1.41
C ASP A 5 -6.81 -33.64 -1.28
N CYS A 6 -7.25 -32.42 -1.00
CA CYS A 6 -6.35 -31.29 -0.78
C CYS A 6 -5.62 -31.42 0.56
N PHE A 7 -4.29 -31.49 0.50
CA PHE A 7 -3.42 -31.63 1.68
C PHE A 7 -3.41 -30.40 2.60
N CYS A 8 -4.03 -29.28 2.22
CA CYS A 8 -4.20 -28.16 3.15
C CYS A 8 -5.26 -28.44 4.24
N GLY A 9 -5.97 -29.58 4.17
CA GLY A 9 -6.98 -29.96 5.15
C GLY A 9 -8.34 -29.27 4.98
N CYS A 10 -8.59 -28.60 3.85
CA CYS A 10 -9.87 -27.92 3.63
C CYS A 10 -11.01 -28.88 3.19
N GLY A 11 -10.71 -30.16 2.96
CA GLY A 11 -11.66 -31.13 2.42
C GLY A 11 -12.04 -30.91 0.95
N GLY A 12 -11.31 -30.05 0.24
CA GLY A 12 -11.51 -29.86 -1.21
C GLY A 12 -10.84 -30.96 -2.02
N GLU A 13 -11.40 -31.29 -3.18
CA GLU A 13 -10.83 -32.30 -4.09
C GLU A 13 -9.70 -31.69 -4.94
N ALA A 14 -8.50 -32.26 -4.85
CA ALA A 14 -7.36 -31.93 -5.70
C ALA A 14 -7.36 -32.82 -6.95
N GLU A 15 -6.95 -32.26 -8.10
CA GLU A 15 -6.79 -33.03 -9.34
C GLU A 15 -5.88 -34.26 -9.11
N ILE A 16 -6.20 -35.38 -9.77
CA ILE A 16 -5.38 -36.60 -9.71
C ILE A 16 -3.92 -36.25 -10.06
N GLY A 17 -3.00 -36.65 -9.18
CA GLY A 17 -1.58 -36.34 -9.32
C GLY A 17 -1.14 -35.02 -8.68
N ARG A 18 -2.06 -34.21 -8.14
CA ARG A 18 -1.75 -32.99 -7.38
C ARG A 18 -2.00 -33.18 -5.89
N TRP A 19 -1.21 -32.48 -5.09
CA TRP A 19 -1.34 -32.45 -3.62
C TRP A 19 -2.31 -31.38 -3.13
N PHE A 20 -2.52 -30.33 -3.91
CA PHE A 20 -3.30 -29.15 -3.50
C PHE A 20 -4.26 -28.72 -4.59
N VAL A 21 -5.44 -28.24 -4.16
CA VAL A 21 -6.30 -27.37 -4.97
C VAL A 21 -5.49 -26.14 -5.40
N ARG A 22 -5.77 -25.61 -6.60
CA ARG A 22 -5.03 -24.47 -7.15
C ARG A 22 -5.00 -23.29 -6.16
N GLY A 23 -3.80 -22.90 -5.74
CA GLY A 23 -3.55 -21.78 -4.81
C GLY A 23 -3.56 -22.15 -3.32
N HIS A 24 -3.87 -23.40 -2.96
CA HIS A 24 -3.91 -23.84 -1.56
C HIS A 24 -2.55 -24.26 -1.02
N ASP A 25 -1.56 -24.45 -1.88
CA ASP A 25 -0.15 -24.67 -1.51
C ASP A 25 0.39 -23.51 -0.66
N ILE A 26 0.04 -22.27 -1.00
CA ILE A 26 0.43 -21.08 -0.23
C ILE A 26 -0.22 -21.09 1.16
N THR A 27 -1.51 -21.45 1.22
CA THR A 27 -2.27 -21.56 2.48
C THR A 27 -1.72 -22.67 3.37
N ALA A 28 -1.47 -23.85 2.82
CA ALA A 28 -0.87 -24.97 3.53
C ALA A 28 0.52 -24.60 4.06
N ALA A 29 1.36 -24.00 3.21
CA ALA A 29 2.67 -23.52 3.61
C ALA A 29 2.58 -22.47 4.71
N ALA A 30 1.59 -21.56 4.68
CA ALA A 30 1.34 -20.57 5.74
C ALA A 30 0.86 -21.19 7.05
N ALA A 31 -0.06 -22.15 6.99
CA ALA A 31 -0.56 -22.87 8.16
C ALA A 31 0.57 -23.67 8.84
N LEU A 32 1.41 -24.35 8.07
CA LEU A 32 2.57 -25.06 8.60
C LEU A 32 3.51 -24.12 9.37
N ARG A 33 3.73 -22.88 8.89
CA ARG A 33 4.52 -21.86 9.61
C ARG A 33 3.95 -21.54 10.98
N ALA A 34 2.62 -21.42 11.05
CA ALA A 34 1.95 -21.07 12.29
C ALA A 34 2.08 -22.19 13.31
N VAL A 35 1.99 -23.46 12.87
CA VAL A 35 2.17 -24.64 13.72
C VAL A 35 3.62 -24.79 14.19
N GLU A 36 4.60 -24.58 13.31
CA GLU A 36 6.03 -24.67 13.66
C GLU A 36 6.50 -23.54 14.60
N GLY A 37 5.74 -22.45 14.71
CA GLY A 37 6.07 -21.30 15.56
C GLY A 37 7.30 -20.49 15.12
N LEU A 38 7.97 -20.89 14.02
CA LEU A 38 9.13 -20.19 13.49
C LEU A 38 8.71 -19.16 12.43
N SER A 39 9.16 -17.93 12.60
CA SER A 39 9.06 -16.90 11.56
C SER A 39 9.90 -17.30 10.33
N LEU A 40 9.58 -16.73 9.16
CA LEU A 40 10.36 -16.97 7.93
C LEU A 40 11.85 -16.61 8.11
N PRO A 41 12.23 -15.46 8.71
CA PRO A 41 13.65 -15.15 8.96
C PRO A 41 14.35 -16.20 9.82
N GLN A 42 13.70 -16.69 10.89
CA GLN A 42 14.28 -17.72 11.75
C GLN A 42 14.55 -19.03 11.00
N ARG A 43 13.65 -19.43 10.08
CA ARG A 43 13.87 -20.62 9.24
C ARG A 43 14.98 -20.45 8.23
N LEU A 44 15.08 -19.28 7.60
CA LEU A 44 16.20 -19.00 6.69
C LEU A 44 17.53 -19.12 7.43
N VAL A 45 17.63 -18.51 8.61
CA VAL A 45 18.83 -18.62 9.46
C VAL A 45 19.08 -20.06 9.89
N ALA A 46 18.06 -20.80 10.33
CA ALA A 46 18.19 -22.21 10.71
C ALA A 46 18.64 -23.12 9.55
N ALA A 47 18.26 -22.78 8.32
CA ALA A 47 18.72 -23.46 7.10
C ALA A 47 20.09 -22.95 6.60
N GLY A 48 20.72 -22.03 7.33
CA GLY A 48 22.03 -21.46 7.02
C GLY A 48 22.02 -20.41 5.90
N PHE A 49 20.88 -19.77 5.66
CA PHE A 49 20.77 -18.62 4.76
C PHE A 49 20.85 -17.31 5.54
N GLY A 50 21.37 -16.26 4.90
CA GLY A 50 21.58 -14.94 5.49
C GLY A 50 22.12 -13.94 4.47
N PRO A 51 22.59 -12.76 4.91
CA PRO A 51 23.17 -11.75 4.03
C PRO A 51 24.31 -12.28 3.14
N GLU A 52 25.15 -13.17 3.69
CA GLU A 52 26.28 -13.79 2.99
C GLU A 52 25.90 -15.03 2.17
N ARG A 53 24.68 -15.57 2.33
CA ARG A 53 24.21 -16.77 1.61
C ARG A 53 22.75 -16.62 1.21
N SER A 54 22.54 -16.20 -0.04
CA SER A 54 21.23 -15.94 -0.60
C SER A 54 20.46 -17.24 -0.91
N VAL A 55 19.27 -17.37 -0.34
CA VAL A 55 18.33 -18.45 -0.67
C VAL A 55 17.87 -18.39 -2.14
N VAL A 56 17.82 -17.19 -2.73
CA VAL A 56 17.42 -17.01 -4.13
C VAL A 56 18.53 -17.49 -5.08
N GLU A 57 19.79 -17.16 -4.79
CA GLU A 57 20.92 -17.66 -5.60
C GLU A 57 21.03 -19.18 -5.52
N GLU A 58 20.86 -19.75 -4.33
CA GLU A 58 20.85 -21.20 -4.14
C GLU A 58 19.72 -21.86 -4.95
N ALA A 59 18.52 -21.26 -4.96
CA ALA A 59 17.40 -21.77 -5.74
C ALA A 59 17.65 -21.69 -7.25
N VAL A 60 18.28 -20.62 -7.74
CA VAL A 60 18.69 -20.48 -9.15
C VAL A 60 19.75 -21.53 -9.51
N ALA A 61 20.71 -21.76 -8.62
CA ALA A 61 21.80 -22.71 -8.86
C ALA A 61 21.36 -24.18 -8.77
N LYS A 62 20.36 -24.51 -7.95
CA LYS A 62 20.06 -25.91 -7.57
C LYS A 62 18.62 -26.37 -7.78
N ALA A 63 17.67 -25.46 -8.00
CA ALA A 63 16.24 -25.77 -7.96
C ALA A 63 15.47 -25.28 -9.20
N ASP A 64 16.14 -25.18 -10.35
CA ASP A 64 15.57 -24.77 -11.65
C ASP A 64 14.85 -23.42 -11.64
N TRP A 65 15.23 -22.53 -10.71
CA TRP A 65 14.80 -21.14 -10.77
C TRP A 65 15.60 -20.40 -11.84
N ALA A 66 14.95 -19.46 -12.52
CA ALA A 66 15.55 -18.60 -13.51
C ALA A 66 15.34 -17.12 -13.16
N ARG A 67 16.27 -16.26 -13.61
CA ARG A 67 16.19 -14.81 -13.46
C ARG A 67 15.51 -14.16 -14.67
N CYS A 68 14.77 -13.06 -14.47
CA CYS A 68 14.40 -12.19 -15.59
C CYS A 68 15.66 -11.54 -16.14
N ALA A 69 15.78 -11.49 -17.47
CA ALA A 69 16.89 -10.79 -18.11
C ALA A 69 16.84 -9.26 -17.92
N GLY A 70 15.66 -8.69 -17.65
CA GLY A 70 15.46 -7.24 -17.56
C GLY A 70 15.24 -6.68 -16.15
N CYS A 71 15.22 -7.50 -15.09
CA CYS A 71 15.08 -7.02 -13.71
C CYS A 71 15.56 -8.04 -12.68
N ALA A 72 15.55 -7.67 -11.39
CA ALA A 72 15.98 -8.53 -10.29
C ALA A 72 15.03 -9.69 -9.93
N TYR A 73 13.96 -9.93 -10.70
CA TYR A 73 13.03 -11.01 -10.44
C TYR A 73 13.67 -12.39 -10.69
N ALA A 74 13.49 -13.32 -9.76
CA ALA A 74 13.84 -14.73 -9.92
C ALA A 74 12.67 -15.60 -9.46
N GLY A 75 12.45 -16.72 -10.16
CA GLY A 75 11.35 -17.63 -9.84
C GLY A 75 11.39 -18.90 -10.66
N THR A 76 10.42 -19.78 -10.43
CA THR A 76 10.20 -20.95 -11.29
C THR A 76 9.88 -20.51 -12.73
N ALA A 77 10.06 -21.40 -13.70
CA ALA A 77 9.74 -21.13 -15.11
C ALA A 77 8.31 -20.57 -15.30
N ALA A 78 7.33 -21.12 -14.58
CA ALA A 78 5.95 -20.65 -14.63
C ALA A 78 5.78 -19.23 -14.05
N GLY A 79 6.47 -18.93 -12.93
CA GLY A 79 6.47 -17.60 -12.31
C GLY A 79 7.12 -16.55 -13.21
N LEU A 80 8.27 -16.90 -13.80
CA LEU A 80 8.97 -16.03 -14.75
C LEU A 80 8.11 -15.74 -15.99
N ALA A 81 7.46 -16.77 -16.57
CA ALA A 81 6.57 -16.57 -17.71
C ALA A 81 5.36 -15.67 -17.37
N ALA A 82 4.82 -15.77 -16.15
CA ALA A 82 3.76 -14.88 -15.69
C ALA A 82 4.26 -13.43 -15.50
N HIS A 83 5.45 -13.27 -14.92
CA HIS A 83 6.11 -11.97 -14.75
C HIS A 83 6.31 -11.25 -16.10
N LEU A 84 6.79 -11.97 -17.13
CA LEU A 84 6.99 -11.44 -18.47
C LEU A 84 5.68 -11.03 -19.14
N ARG A 85 4.64 -11.89 -19.10
CA ARG A 85 3.32 -11.57 -19.67
C ARG A 85 2.65 -10.37 -19.01
N GLY A 86 2.88 -10.17 -17.71
CA GLY A 86 2.31 -9.06 -16.95
C GLY A 86 2.97 -7.71 -17.20
N GLY A 87 4.00 -7.65 -18.05
CA GLY A 87 4.78 -6.41 -18.27
C GLY A 87 5.58 -5.99 -17.03
N GLY A 88 5.85 -6.90 -16.10
CA GLY A 88 6.60 -6.61 -14.87
C GLY A 88 8.10 -6.36 -15.11
N CYS A 89 8.61 -6.72 -16.29
CA CYS A 89 9.99 -6.49 -16.71
C CYS A 89 10.00 -5.27 -17.64
N ALA A 90 9.80 -4.07 -17.07
CA ALA A 90 10.18 -2.85 -17.76
C ALA A 90 11.70 -2.76 -17.63
N ALA A 91 12.42 -3.10 -18.70
CA ALA A 91 13.84 -2.83 -18.78
C ALA A 91 14.00 -1.31 -18.70
N GLU A 92 14.51 -0.81 -17.57
CA GLU A 92 15.20 0.48 -17.60
C GLU A 92 16.42 0.23 -18.48
N PRO A 93 16.60 0.96 -19.60
CA PRO A 93 17.77 0.76 -20.44
C PRO A 93 19.02 1.06 -19.61
N ASP A 94 20.01 0.17 -19.72
CA ASP A 94 21.32 0.23 -19.08
C ASP A 94 21.91 1.66 -19.11
N GLY A 95 21.68 2.40 -18.03
CA GLY A 95 22.57 3.45 -17.61
C GLY A 95 23.75 2.76 -16.93
N LEU A 96 24.76 2.42 -17.73
CA LEU A 96 26.06 1.91 -17.27
C LEU A 96 26.63 2.85 -16.20
N GLY A 97 26.37 2.53 -14.93
CA GLY A 97 27.19 2.99 -13.83
C GLY A 97 28.51 2.23 -13.89
N GLU A 98 29.48 2.77 -14.63
CA GLU A 98 30.87 2.36 -14.52
C GLU A 98 31.29 2.37 -13.04
N PRO A 99 31.96 1.31 -12.52
CA PRO A 99 32.66 1.40 -11.26
C PRO A 99 33.92 2.23 -11.49
N ALA A 100 33.79 3.56 -11.45
CA ALA A 100 34.94 4.44 -11.41
C ALA A 100 35.67 4.21 -10.08
N GLY A 101 36.74 3.42 -10.13
CA GLY A 101 37.83 3.56 -9.19
C GLY A 101 38.29 5.01 -9.24
N ARG A 102 38.06 5.74 -8.16
CA ARG A 102 38.59 7.09 -7.99
C ARG A 102 39.57 7.05 -6.84
N GLU A 103 40.84 7.15 -7.23
CA GLU A 103 41.96 7.40 -6.36
C GLU A 103 41.65 8.54 -5.38
N THR A 104 42.11 8.33 -4.15
CA THR A 104 41.98 9.24 -3.04
C THR A 104 42.99 10.37 -3.22
N GLU A 105 42.55 11.53 -3.69
CA GLU A 105 43.26 12.80 -3.48
C GLU A 105 42.65 13.55 -2.29
N PRO A 106 43.47 14.23 -1.46
CA PRO A 106 43.03 14.89 -0.24
C PRO A 106 42.30 16.18 -0.57
N ALA A 107 41.03 16.26 -0.17
CA ALA A 107 40.20 17.45 -0.34
C ALA A 107 40.67 18.60 0.57
N GLU A 108 40.94 19.75 -0.04
CA GLU A 108 41.01 21.05 0.62
C GLU A 108 39.68 21.40 1.32
N PRO A 109 39.71 22.15 2.42
CA PRO A 109 38.52 22.51 3.18
C PRO A 109 37.70 23.58 2.43
N VAL A 110 36.72 23.13 1.64
CA VAL A 110 35.68 24.03 1.11
C VAL A 110 34.84 24.54 2.27
N ALA A 111 34.89 25.86 2.47
CA ALA A 111 34.13 26.60 3.46
C ALA A 111 32.65 26.19 3.45
N ARG A 112 32.15 25.82 4.64
CA ARG A 112 30.74 25.54 4.90
C ARG A 112 29.89 26.75 4.52
N ALA A 113 29.30 26.72 3.33
CA ALA A 113 28.11 27.49 3.04
C ALA A 113 27.02 27.02 4.02
N GLY A 114 26.54 27.95 4.85
CA GLY A 114 25.56 27.68 5.89
C GLY A 114 24.36 26.93 5.31
N ARG A 115 24.05 25.77 5.89
CA ARG A 115 22.75 25.12 5.71
C ARG A 115 21.70 26.14 6.11
N ALA A 116 20.95 26.66 5.15
CA ALA A 116 19.66 27.26 5.42
C ALA A 116 18.90 26.26 6.29
N GLY A 117 18.58 26.65 7.53
CA GLY A 117 17.77 25.84 8.42
C GLY A 117 16.46 25.44 7.72
N PRO A 118 15.84 24.32 8.12
CA PRO A 118 14.54 23.95 7.58
C PRO A 118 13.60 25.13 7.78
N ALA A 119 13.24 25.80 6.68
CA ALA A 119 12.16 26.77 6.69
C ALA A 119 10.98 26.04 7.32
N ALA A 120 10.46 26.58 8.42
CA ALA A 120 9.32 26.02 9.11
C ALA A 120 8.25 25.76 8.05
N ALA A 121 8.06 24.49 7.71
CA ALA A 121 7.12 24.07 6.68
C ALA A 121 5.75 24.38 7.28
N GLY A 122 5.21 25.54 6.93
CA GLY A 122 3.86 25.91 7.32
C GLY A 122 2.94 24.82 6.83
N SER A 123 2.19 24.20 7.74
CA SER A 123 1.15 23.24 7.38
C SER A 123 0.28 23.86 6.29
N ALA A 124 0.01 23.09 5.23
CA ALA A 124 -0.90 23.52 4.19
C ALA A 124 -2.21 24.04 4.83
N PRO A 125 -2.80 25.13 4.32
CA PRO A 125 -4.02 25.66 4.91
C PRO A 125 -5.16 24.63 4.81
N PRO A 126 -6.14 24.67 5.73
CA PRO A 126 -7.36 23.88 5.60
C PRO A 126 -8.07 24.14 4.28
N VAL A 127 -8.66 23.10 3.68
CA VAL A 127 -9.30 23.16 2.36
C VAL A 127 -10.75 22.72 2.50
N ARG A 128 -11.69 23.54 2.01
CA ARG A 128 -13.10 23.15 1.93
C ARG A 128 -13.26 22.17 0.77
N ALA A 129 -13.69 20.95 1.05
CA ALA A 129 -13.88 19.94 0.03
C ALA A 129 -15.11 20.28 -0.85
N GLU A 130 -14.88 20.44 -2.15
CA GLU A 130 -15.93 20.77 -3.12
C GLU A 130 -16.67 19.54 -3.64
N THR A 131 -16.04 18.37 -3.54
CA THR A 131 -16.54 17.09 -4.07
C THR A 131 -16.26 15.93 -3.12
N GLY A 132 -16.83 14.77 -3.43
CA GLY A 132 -16.51 13.51 -2.78
C GLY A 132 -17.25 13.28 -1.46
N ALA A 133 -16.75 12.34 -0.66
CA ALA A 133 -17.37 11.97 0.61
C ALA A 133 -17.33 13.11 1.65
N ALA A 134 -16.38 14.02 1.52
CA ALA A 134 -16.24 15.18 2.41
C ALA A 134 -16.87 16.47 1.86
N GLN A 135 -17.70 16.41 0.81
CA GLN A 135 -18.28 17.61 0.20
C GLN A 135 -18.92 18.54 1.25
N GLY A 136 -18.48 19.80 1.26
CA GLY A 136 -18.95 20.83 2.19
C GLY A 136 -18.20 20.89 3.53
N VAL A 137 -17.32 19.93 3.83
CA VAL A 137 -16.53 19.88 5.06
C VAL A 137 -15.19 20.61 4.87
N LEU A 138 -14.75 21.32 5.90
CA LEU A 138 -13.41 21.90 5.95
C LEU A 138 -12.42 20.84 6.42
N LEU A 139 -11.52 20.40 5.52
CA LEU A 139 -10.52 19.39 5.84
C LEU A 139 -9.24 20.05 6.37
N PRO A 140 -8.55 19.46 7.38
CA PRO A 140 -7.21 19.88 7.78
C PRO A 140 -6.24 19.86 6.60
N GLY A 141 -5.15 20.62 6.60
CA GLY A 141 -4.14 20.58 5.53
C GLY A 141 -3.59 19.18 5.25
N ALA A 142 -3.05 18.92 4.06
CA ALA A 142 -2.52 17.58 3.71
C ALA A 142 -1.36 17.10 4.60
N ASP A 143 -0.62 18.05 5.20
CA ASP A 143 0.50 17.80 6.11
C ASP A 143 0.10 18.01 7.59
N ASP A 144 -1.19 18.20 7.87
CA ASP A 144 -1.68 18.46 9.21
C ASP A 144 -1.54 17.22 10.12
N PRO A 145 -0.97 17.35 11.33
CA PRO A 145 -0.82 16.22 12.26
C PRO A 145 -2.15 15.61 12.72
N ALA A 146 -3.29 16.31 12.59
CA ALA A 146 -4.62 15.79 12.92
C ALA A 146 -4.96 14.51 12.13
N TRP A 147 -4.38 14.32 10.92
CA TRP A 147 -4.54 13.07 10.18
C TRP A 147 -3.96 11.85 10.92
N GLY A 148 -2.97 12.08 11.78
CA GLY A 148 -2.40 11.10 12.70
C GLY A 148 -3.39 10.64 13.77
N GLU A 149 -4.34 11.50 14.14
CA GLU A 149 -5.32 11.27 15.20
C GLU A 149 -6.56 10.51 14.75
N VAL A 150 -6.76 10.33 13.43
CA VAL A 150 -7.88 9.53 12.88
C VAL A 150 -7.92 8.16 13.55
N PRO A 151 -9.01 7.82 14.28
CA PRO A 151 -9.09 6.60 15.09
C PRO A 151 -8.77 5.34 14.30
N LEU A 152 -8.09 4.39 14.95
CA LEU A 152 -7.67 3.14 14.32
C LEU A 152 -8.86 2.35 13.75
N ALA A 153 -10.01 2.38 14.42
CA ALA A 153 -11.23 1.71 13.97
C ALA A 153 -11.66 2.19 12.56
N TRP A 154 -11.50 3.47 12.25
CA TRP A 154 -11.80 4.03 10.93
C TRP A 154 -10.81 3.58 9.86
N ARG A 155 -9.52 3.50 10.21
CA ARG A 155 -8.50 2.96 9.29
C ARG A 155 -8.78 1.48 8.99
N GLN A 156 -9.20 0.72 9.99
CA GLN A 156 -9.54 -0.69 9.85
C GLN A 156 -10.82 -0.90 9.03
N SER A 157 -11.84 -0.07 9.20
CA SER A 157 -13.10 -0.18 8.45
C SER A 157 -12.91 0.03 6.95
N LEU A 158 -11.94 0.87 6.55
CA LEU A 158 -11.56 1.09 5.15
C LEU A 158 -10.68 -0.01 4.54
N ARG A 159 -9.95 -0.77 5.35
CA ARG A 159 -8.93 -1.72 4.88
C ARG A 159 -9.48 -2.77 3.91
N MET A 160 -10.57 -3.43 4.30
CA MET A 160 -11.15 -4.52 3.50
C MET A 160 -11.84 -4.03 2.21
N PRO A 161 -12.70 -3.00 2.25
CA PRO A 161 -13.25 -2.39 1.03
C PRO A 161 -12.16 -1.92 0.07
N ALA A 162 -11.13 -1.24 0.58
CA ALA A 162 -10.02 -0.75 -0.24
C ALA A 162 -9.25 -1.92 -0.90
N HIS A 163 -8.97 -2.99 -0.15
CA HIS A 163 -8.31 -4.18 -0.70
C HIS A 163 -9.12 -4.84 -1.81
N GLN A 164 -10.43 -5.02 -1.61
CA GLN A 164 -11.32 -5.61 -2.61
C GLN A 164 -11.37 -4.77 -3.89
N LEU A 165 -11.32 -3.44 -3.75
CA LEU A 165 -11.35 -2.53 -4.89
C LEU A 165 -10.09 -2.60 -5.76
N VAL A 166 -8.92 -2.90 -5.18
CA VAL A 166 -7.63 -2.93 -5.90
C VAL A 166 -7.16 -4.35 -6.27
N THR A 167 -7.92 -5.39 -5.93
CA THR A 167 -7.55 -6.80 -6.18
C THR A 167 -8.72 -7.57 -6.82
N PRO A 168 -8.76 -7.70 -8.17
CA PRO A 168 -7.92 -7.03 -9.16
C PRO A 168 -8.34 -5.57 -9.40
N VAL A 169 -7.39 -4.73 -9.81
CA VAL A 169 -7.66 -3.35 -10.25
C VAL A 169 -8.49 -3.38 -11.53
N GLN A 170 -9.58 -2.62 -11.57
CA GLN A 170 -10.50 -2.56 -12.71
C GLN A 170 -11.05 -1.14 -12.91
N GLY A 171 -11.64 -0.87 -14.08
CA GLY A 171 -12.42 0.33 -14.34
C GLY A 171 -11.61 1.63 -14.31
N ALA A 172 -12.18 2.69 -13.71
CA ALA A 172 -11.57 4.03 -13.66
C ALA A 172 -10.18 4.04 -13.01
N LEU A 173 -9.97 3.21 -11.98
CA LEU A 173 -8.69 3.11 -11.27
C LEU A 173 -7.57 2.48 -12.10
N ALA A 174 -7.90 1.71 -13.16
CA ALA A 174 -6.89 1.14 -14.05
C ALA A 174 -6.37 2.16 -15.07
N LYS A 175 -7.07 3.28 -15.26
CA LYS A 175 -6.69 4.32 -16.24
C LYS A 175 -5.52 5.16 -15.71
N PRO A 176 -4.71 5.79 -16.59
CA PRO A 176 -3.62 6.67 -16.19
C PRO A 176 -4.04 7.76 -15.19
N ASP A 177 -5.19 8.40 -15.41
CA ASP A 177 -5.70 9.47 -14.55
C ASP A 177 -6.05 8.98 -13.14
N GLY A 178 -6.39 7.68 -13.00
CA GLY A 178 -6.71 7.04 -11.73
C GLY A 178 -5.49 6.64 -10.89
N ARG A 179 -4.24 6.81 -11.38
CA ARG A 179 -3.03 6.32 -10.70
C ARG A 179 -2.83 6.90 -9.30
N ARG A 180 -3.10 8.20 -9.10
CA ARG A 180 -2.96 8.86 -7.79
C ARG A 180 -3.98 8.32 -6.80
N LEU A 181 -5.24 8.23 -7.20
CA LEU A 181 -6.31 7.66 -6.38
C LEU A 181 -6.04 6.19 -6.06
N LEU A 182 -5.61 5.40 -7.06
CA LEU A 182 -5.20 4.00 -6.86
C LEU A 182 -4.07 3.87 -5.82
N GLY A 183 -3.10 4.79 -5.82
CA GLY A 183 -2.06 4.88 -4.79
C GLY A 183 -2.65 5.07 -3.40
N ALA A 184 -3.60 6.00 -3.24
CA ALA A 184 -4.29 6.26 -1.98
C ALA A 184 -5.15 5.06 -1.51
N VAL A 185 -5.88 4.41 -2.41
CA VAL A 185 -6.66 3.20 -2.07
C VAL A 185 -5.73 2.06 -1.64
N ARG A 186 -4.58 1.87 -2.31
CA ARG A 186 -3.56 0.88 -1.88
C ARG A 186 -2.91 1.24 -0.55
N ALA A 187 -2.77 2.53 -0.23
CA ALA A 187 -2.29 2.98 1.07
C ALA A 187 -3.31 2.63 2.17
N ALA A 188 -4.60 2.87 1.93
CA ALA A 188 -5.69 2.48 2.83
C ALA A 188 -5.75 0.95 3.05
N ALA A 189 -5.67 0.15 1.98
CA ALA A 189 -5.65 -1.31 2.06
C ALA A 189 -4.48 -1.87 2.90
N ARG A 190 -3.36 -1.12 2.99
CA ARG A 190 -2.16 -1.47 3.77
C ARG A 190 -2.08 -0.75 5.12
N MET A 191 -3.07 0.07 5.46
CA MET A 191 -3.08 0.92 6.66
C MET A 191 -1.85 1.86 6.76
N ARG A 192 -1.34 2.34 5.62
CA ARG A 192 -0.20 3.27 5.54
C ARG A 192 -0.62 4.64 4.98
N MET A 193 -1.66 5.20 5.57
CA MET A 193 -2.26 6.46 5.12
C MET A 193 -1.50 7.66 5.66
N THR A 194 -1.41 8.71 4.85
CA THR A 194 -0.90 10.04 5.19
C THR A 194 -2.03 11.05 4.96
N GLY A 195 -1.89 12.29 5.41
CA GLY A 195 -2.90 13.32 5.16
C GLY A 195 -3.19 13.53 3.67
N ALA A 196 -2.16 13.52 2.82
CA ALA A 196 -2.34 13.55 1.35
C ALA A 196 -3.19 12.38 0.81
N HIS A 197 -3.04 11.18 1.38
CA HIS A 197 -3.88 10.04 0.99
C HIS A 197 -5.34 10.23 1.45
N TRP A 198 -5.56 10.75 2.65
CA TRP A 198 -6.89 11.07 3.15
C TRP A 198 -7.60 12.11 2.28
N HIS A 199 -6.90 13.20 1.95
CA HIS A 199 -7.39 14.24 1.04
C HIS A 199 -7.87 13.67 -0.29
N LEU A 200 -7.01 12.88 -0.95
CA LEU A 200 -7.35 12.29 -2.24
C LEU A 200 -8.58 11.39 -2.16
N LEU A 201 -8.73 10.59 -1.11
CA LEU A 201 -9.89 9.70 -0.94
C LEU A 201 -11.16 10.47 -0.62
N LEU A 202 -11.07 11.45 0.27
CA LEU A 202 -12.23 12.21 0.76
C LEU A 202 -12.79 13.17 -0.29
N MET A 203 -11.94 13.71 -1.18
CA MET A 203 -12.35 14.60 -2.27
C MET A 203 -12.72 13.86 -3.56
N ALA A 204 -12.29 12.61 -3.75
CA ALA A 204 -12.65 11.83 -4.92
C ALA A 204 -14.16 11.59 -4.99
N ARG A 205 -14.74 11.78 -6.18
CA ARG A 205 -16.15 11.48 -6.43
C ARG A 205 -16.35 9.97 -6.41
N ARG A 206 -17.59 9.54 -6.19
CA ARG A 206 -17.92 8.10 -6.19
C ARG A 206 -17.48 7.45 -7.50
N GLU A 207 -17.73 8.09 -8.64
CA GLU A 207 -17.46 7.55 -9.98
C GLU A 207 -15.96 7.35 -10.26
N ASP A 208 -15.10 8.04 -9.52
CA ASP A 208 -13.64 7.92 -9.64
C ASP A 208 -13.16 6.56 -9.08
N PHE A 209 -13.91 5.94 -8.17
CA PHE A 209 -13.63 4.61 -7.64
C PHE A 209 -14.13 3.48 -8.54
N GLY A 210 -15.11 3.73 -9.42
CA GLY A 210 -15.68 2.70 -10.28
C GLY A 210 -17.02 3.09 -10.90
N SER A 211 -17.61 2.15 -11.65
CA SER A 211 -18.91 2.40 -12.29
C SER A 211 -20.04 2.59 -11.27
N PRO A 212 -21.16 3.24 -11.64
CA PRO A 212 -22.31 3.43 -10.76
C PRO A 212 -22.99 2.15 -10.24
N ARG A 213 -22.58 0.97 -10.73
CA ARG A 213 -23.08 -0.35 -10.31
C ARG A 213 -22.04 -1.14 -9.49
N SER A 214 -20.88 -0.55 -9.21
CA SER A 214 -19.77 -1.22 -8.54
C SER A 214 -19.98 -1.26 -7.03
N ARG A 215 -20.47 -2.39 -6.50
CA ARG A 215 -20.59 -2.63 -5.05
C ARG A 215 -19.29 -2.41 -4.27
N ARG A 216 -18.14 -2.68 -4.91
CA ARG A 216 -16.82 -2.45 -4.30
C ARG A 216 -16.49 -0.97 -4.14
N ALA A 217 -16.90 -0.15 -5.13
CA ALA A 217 -16.74 1.29 -5.04
C ALA A 217 -17.68 1.86 -3.96
N ASP A 218 -18.90 1.34 -3.88
CA ASP A 218 -19.89 1.76 -2.87
C ASP A 218 -19.40 1.51 -1.45
N ALA A 219 -18.89 0.30 -1.18
CA ALA A 219 -18.38 -0.03 0.14
C ALA A 219 -17.23 0.89 0.61
N VAL A 220 -16.36 1.34 -0.31
CA VAL A 220 -15.31 2.31 0.01
C VAL A 220 -15.91 3.69 0.26
N PHE A 221 -16.81 4.15 -0.62
CA PHE A 221 -17.39 5.48 -0.53
C PHE A 221 -18.26 5.65 0.73
N GLU A 222 -19.08 4.65 1.07
CA GLU A 222 -19.88 4.62 2.30
C GLU A 222 -19.01 4.60 3.57
N ALA A 223 -17.87 3.91 3.55
CA ALA A 223 -16.93 3.93 4.67
C ALA A 223 -16.31 5.32 4.85
N LEU A 224 -16.01 6.03 3.76
CA LEU A 224 -15.51 7.41 3.81
C LEU A 224 -16.58 8.37 4.31
N GLN A 225 -17.84 8.24 3.87
CA GLN A 225 -18.95 9.07 4.34
C GLN A 225 -19.20 8.92 5.84
N ARG A 226 -19.17 7.68 6.37
CA ARG A 226 -19.30 7.44 7.81
C ARG A 226 -18.16 8.08 8.61
N LEU A 227 -16.93 7.97 8.13
CA LEU A 227 -15.78 8.65 8.74
C LEU A 227 -16.02 10.16 8.80
N VAL A 228 -16.46 10.77 7.71
CA VAL A 228 -16.74 12.21 7.67
C VAL A 228 -17.83 12.58 8.69
N ALA A 229 -18.95 11.87 8.68
CA ALA A 229 -20.09 12.15 9.54
C ALA A 229 -19.75 11.99 11.04
N GLU A 230 -19.01 10.95 11.40
CA GLU A 230 -18.77 10.60 12.80
C GLU A 230 -17.51 11.25 13.38
N HIS A 231 -16.52 11.61 12.56
CA HIS A 231 -15.22 12.08 13.05
C HIS A 231 -14.85 13.50 12.60
N LEU A 232 -15.25 13.94 11.40
CA LEU A 232 -14.83 15.23 10.85
C LEU A 232 -15.91 16.32 10.95
N ALA A 233 -17.19 15.95 10.85
CA ALA A 233 -18.31 16.90 10.95
C ALA A 233 -18.48 17.52 12.35
N PRO A 234 -18.33 16.80 13.48
CA PRO A 234 -18.49 17.40 14.81
C PRO A 234 -17.49 18.53 15.09
N ALA A 235 -16.31 18.49 14.49
CA ALA A 235 -15.27 19.51 14.67
C ALA A 235 -15.55 20.81 13.90
N ALA A 236 -16.53 20.84 12.99
CA ALA A 236 -16.85 22.01 12.16
C ALA A 236 -17.97 22.89 12.74
N GLU A 237 -18.82 22.34 13.62
CA GLU A 237 -19.96 23.06 14.23
C GLU A 237 -19.59 23.75 15.55
N GLU A 238 -18.51 23.33 16.21
CA GLU A 238 -17.88 24.09 17.31
C GLU A 238 -17.09 25.28 16.74
N GLY A 239 -17.81 26.19 16.07
CA GLY A 239 -17.29 27.52 15.77
C GLY A 239 -16.87 28.20 17.08
N PRO A 240 -15.85 29.08 17.05
CA PRO A 240 -15.46 29.85 18.22
C PRO A 240 -16.71 30.49 18.82
N PRO A 241 -16.89 30.47 20.17
CA PRO A 241 -18.08 31.00 20.80
C PRO A 241 -18.32 32.39 20.22
N GLY A 242 -19.47 32.55 19.54
CA GLY A 242 -19.84 33.81 18.92
C GLY A 242 -19.65 34.92 19.97
N PRO A 243 -19.06 36.08 19.59
CA PRO A 243 -18.80 37.16 20.54
C PRO A 243 -20.11 37.42 21.28
N GLY A 244 -20.13 37.04 22.55
CA GLY A 244 -21.36 36.97 23.32
C GLY A 244 -22.10 38.29 23.22
N ASP A 245 -23.39 38.20 22.95
CA ASP A 245 -24.34 39.28 23.13
C ASP A 245 -24.08 39.85 24.53
N THR A 246 -23.38 40.98 24.55
CA THR A 246 -23.10 41.70 25.77
C THR A 246 -24.43 42.34 26.12
N GLU A 247 -25.18 41.63 26.98
CA GLU A 247 -26.46 42.08 27.52
C GLU A 247 -26.26 43.51 28.06
N PRO A 248 -26.95 44.53 27.51
CA PRO A 248 -26.81 45.88 28.02
C PRO A 248 -27.46 45.93 29.40
N ALA A 249 -26.64 46.14 30.43
CA ALA A 249 -27.10 46.41 31.78
C ALA A 249 -27.99 47.67 31.77
N GLY A 250 -29.27 47.48 32.09
CA GLY A 250 -30.26 48.53 32.33
C GLY A 250 -30.71 48.55 33.79
#